data_AF-A0A131Z8L9-F1
#
_entry.id   AF-A0A131Z8L9-F1
#
_cell.length_a   1.000
_cell.length_b   1.000
_cell.length_c   1.000
_cell.angle_alpha   90.00
_cell.angle_beta   90.00
_cell.angle_gamma   90.00
#
_symmetry.space_group_name_H-M   'P 1'
#
loop_
_entity.id
_entity.type
_entity.pdbx_description
1 polymer ?
#
loop_
_entity_poly.entity_id
_entity_poly.type
_entity_poly.pdbx_seq_one_letter_code
_entity_poly.pdbx_strand_id
1 'polypeptide(L)'
;TSSVQIYNVMNNIKEDDLQHLQFFAEYGRLAQNEKEGNAFQKLLFLVRDWNWPHEREFGSVGGSSLIASRLEIRDGQDTELQTLRQSILSCFSYIDCFLMPHPGEKVAWDRLFDGRLADIKEVFREKLLEFVPSILAPENMLVKEINGRKLSCQDLMIFFKAYVDVFKGGDLPKPTSMLLATANASNMAAMDKARKHYMSGMTNRSRRDLDKLREFHGELLAEALKVFEDFPKIGSDAMSSTSMDVLTKELEQCYDVIIKEEEELIKTEREEEAKREKERCEELQREEERERERARERERAAAREAEIANEMAALHRRAAEMEARLRQSECNLL
;
A
#
# COMPACT_ATOMS: atom_id res chain seq x y z
N THR A 1 -3.12 -22.44 4.25
CA THR A 1 -2.66 -22.24 2.86
C THR A 1 -1.18 -22.49 2.76
N SER A 2 -0.73 -23.18 1.71
CA SER A 2 0.66 -23.57 1.47
C SER A 2 1.06 -23.39 -0.01
N SER A 3 2.35 -23.27 -0.29
CA SER A 3 2.91 -23.35 -1.65
C SER A 3 3.23 -24.79 -2.04
N VAL A 4 3.67 -25.61 -1.07
CA VAL A 4 3.81 -27.06 -1.19
C VAL A 4 2.93 -27.72 -0.14
N GLN A 5 1.97 -28.52 -0.58
CA GLN A 5 1.16 -29.36 0.30
C GLN A 5 1.68 -30.80 0.23
N ILE A 6 2.25 -31.27 1.35
CA ILE A 6 2.63 -32.68 1.48
C ILE A 6 1.40 -33.43 2.00
N TYR A 7 0.85 -34.33 1.19
CA TYR A 7 -0.24 -35.20 1.58
C TYR A 7 0.32 -36.56 1.98
N ASN A 8 0.48 -36.75 3.29
CA ASN A 8 1.11 -37.91 3.88
C ASN A 8 0.09 -39.06 4.03
N VAL A 9 0.26 -40.09 3.21
CA VAL A 9 -0.60 -41.28 3.17
C VAL A 9 0.20 -42.53 3.56
N MET A 10 -0.47 -43.58 4.04
CA MET A 10 0.19 -44.80 4.51
C MET A 10 -0.06 -45.96 3.55
N ASN A 11 1.01 -46.70 3.25
CA ASN A 11 1.10 -47.86 2.37
C ASN A 11 0.81 -47.60 0.88
N ASN A 12 -0.30 -46.94 0.54
CA ASN A 12 -0.73 -46.72 -0.85
C ASN A 12 -1.70 -45.53 -0.94
N ILE A 13 -1.93 -45.04 -2.16
CA ILE A 13 -2.95 -44.03 -2.47
C ILE A 13 -4.25 -44.76 -2.83
N LYS A 14 -5.28 -44.59 -2.01
CA LYS A 14 -6.62 -45.18 -2.19
C LYS A 14 -7.59 -44.15 -2.76
N GLU A 15 -8.75 -44.61 -3.23
CA GLU A 15 -9.81 -43.71 -3.71
C GLU A 15 -10.31 -42.78 -2.59
N ASP A 16 -10.46 -43.28 -1.36
CA ASP A 16 -10.84 -42.48 -0.19
C ASP A 16 -9.85 -41.32 0.06
N ASP A 17 -8.55 -41.55 -0.18
CA ASP A 17 -7.53 -40.50 -0.03
C ASP A 17 -7.73 -39.39 -1.06
N LEU A 18 -8.18 -39.74 -2.28
CA LEU A 18 -8.50 -38.78 -3.34
C LEU A 18 -9.81 -38.05 -3.05
N GLN A 19 -10.81 -38.74 -2.48
CA GLN A 19 -12.09 -38.13 -2.11
C GLN A 19 -11.93 -37.05 -1.04
N HIS A 20 -10.98 -37.17 -0.10
CA HIS A 20 -10.66 -36.09 0.83
C HIS A 20 -10.19 -34.80 0.12
N LEU A 21 -9.69 -34.89 -1.11
CA LEU A 21 -9.30 -33.73 -1.91
C LEU A 21 -10.49 -33.07 -2.64
N GLN A 22 -11.68 -33.68 -2.64
CA GLN A 22 -12.87 -33.19 -3.35
C GLN A 22 -13.25 -31.77 -2.91
N PHE A 23 -13.24 -31.49 -1.61
CA PHE A 23 -13.51 -30.16 -1.08
C PHE A 23 -12.56 -29.09 -1.64
N PHE A 24 -11.26 -29.41 -1.65
CA PHE A 24 -10.24 -28.49 -2.16
C PHE A 24 -10.32 -28.34 -3.67
N ALA A 25 -10.66 -29.42 -4.39
CA ALA A 25 -10.84 -29.40 -5.83
C ALA A 25 -12.06 -28.55 -6.22
N GLU A 26 -13.16 -28.62 -5.47
CA GLU A 26 -14.32 -27.76 -5.68
C GLU A 26 -14.00 -26.29 -5.36
N TYR A 27 -13.35 -26.02 -4.23
CA TYR A 27 -12.89 -24.67 -3.88
C TYR A 27 -11.94 -24.11 -4.94
N GLY A 28 -10.96 -24.91 -5.37
CA GLY A 28 -9.98 -24.55 -6.37
C GLY A 28 -10.66 -24.20 -7.69
N ARG A 29 -11.58 -25.04 -8.16
CA ARG A 29 -12.36 -24.78 -9.39
C ARG A 29 -13.12 -23.47 -9.32
N LEU A 30 -13.75 -23.15 -8.18
CA LEU A 30 -14.45 -21.88 -8.00
C LEU A 30 -13.48 -20.69 -8.04
N ALA A 31 -12.28 -20.83 -7.47
CA ALA A 31 -11.24 -19.81 -7.53
C ALA A 31 -10.62 -19.65 -8.93
N GLN A 32 -10.55 -20.74 -9.72
CA GLN A 32 -10.02 -20.74 -11.09
C GLN A 32 -11.00 -20.21 -12.13
N ASN A 33 -12.30 -20.48 -11.99
CA ASN A 33 -13.31 -20.03 -12.95
C ASN A 33 -13.36 -18.51 -13.14
N GLU A 34 -12.67 -17.76 -12.29
CA GLU A 34 -12.61 -16.30 -12.32
C GLU A 34 -11.30 -15.75 -12.92
N LYS A 35 -10.21 -16.54 -13.06
CA LYS A 35 -8.91 -16.13 -13.66
C LYS A 35 -8.14 -17.30 -14.30
N GLU A 36 -7.41 -17.04 -15.38
CA GLU A 36 -6.50 -18.02 -15.98
C GLU A 36 -5.37 -18.43 -14.99
N GLY A 37 -5.32 -19.72 -14.61
CA GLY A 37 -4.26 -20.26 -13.75
C GLY A 37 -4.73 -21.40 -12.83
N ASN A 38 -3.81 -22.02 -12.09
CA ASN A 38 -4.11 -23.00 -11.05
C ASN A 38 -4.40 -22.33 -9.70
N ALA A 39 -5.41 -22.80 -8.97
CA ALA A 39 -5.71 -22.28 -7.62
C ALA A 39 -4.61 -22.62 -6.60
N PHE A 40 -3.91 -23.72 -6.81
CA PHE A 40 -2.87 -24.23 -5.93
C PHE A 40 -1.59 -24.53 -6.73
N GLN A 41 -0.47 -24.58 -6.02
CA GLN A 41 0.85 -24.71 -6.63
C GLN A 41 1.29 -26.18 -6.66
N LYS A 42 1.87 -26.72 -5.59
CA LYS A 42 2.38 -28.09 -5.57
C LYS A 42 1.63 -28.98 -4.56
N LEU A 43 1.10 -30.11 -5.04
CA LEU A 43 0.64 -31.22 -4.21
C LEU A 43 1.65 -32.36 -4.33
N LEU A 44 2.20 -32.80 -3.20
CA LEU A 44 3.15 -33.91 -3.13
C LEU A 44 2.56 -35.03 -2.27
N PHE A 45 2.22 -36.15 -2.90
CA PHE A 45 1.85 -37.36 -2.16
C PHE A 45 3.10 -37.98 -1.54
N LEU A 46 3.12 -38.10 -0.22
CA LEU A 46 4.17 -38.82 0.49
C LEU A 46 3.60 -40.16 0.93
N VAL A 47 3.91 -41.23 0.18
CA VAL A 47 3.45 -42.58 0.52
C VAL A 47 4.45 -43.20 1.49
N ARG A 48 4.03 -43.32 2.74
CA ARG A 48 4.79 -43.94 3.82
C ARG A 48 4.70 -45.45 3.74
N ASP A 49 5.74 -46.14 4.18
CA ASP A 49 5.77 -47.61 4.29
C ASP A 49 5.39 -48.31 2.99
N TRP A 50 5.93 -47.83 1.86
CA TRP A 50 5.74 -48.46 0.57
C TRP A 50 6.33 -49.88 0.57
N ASN A 51 5.51 -50.88 0.24
CA ASN A 51 5.87 -52.30 0.40
C ASN A 51 6.21 -53.02 -0.91
N TRP A 52 6.04 -52.36 -2.07
CA TRP A 52 6.22 -52.98 -3.40
C TRP A 52 7.33 -52.31 -4.23
N PRO A 53 8.59 -52.24 -3.74
CA PRO A 53 9.70 -51.59 -4.45
C PRO A 53 10.05 -52.27 -5.78
N HIS A 54 9.65 -53.53 -5.96
CA HIS A 54 9.83 -54.28 -7.21
C HIS A 54 8.82 -53.89 -8.29
N GLU A 55 7.63 -53.40 -7.92
CA GLU A 55 6.67 -52.85 -8.88
C GLU A 55 7.02 -51.41 -9.22
N ARG A 56 7.33 -50.60 -8.20
CA ARG A 56 7.78 -49.21 -8.33
C ARG A 56 8.80 -48.90 -7.26
N GLU A 57 9.97 -48.45 -7.70
CA GLU A 57 11.10 -48.15 -6.82
C GLU A 57 10.81 -47.03 -5.82
N PHE A 58 11.58 -46.98 -4.72
CA PHE A 58 11.49 -45.89 -3.76
C PHE A 58 11.96 -44.56 -4.34
N GLY A 59 11.39 -43.46 -3.87
CA GLY A 59 11.76 -42.10 -4.27
C GLY A 59 10.76 -41.47 -5.23
N SER A 60 11.19 -40.40 -5.90
CA SER A 60 10.32 -39.62 -6.80
C SER A 60 9.95 -40.38 -8.07
N VAL A 61 10.88 -41.11 -8.70
CA VAL A 61 10.63 -41.75 -10.01
C VAL A 61 9.49 -42.78 -9.93
N GLY A 62 9.56 -43.71 -8.97
CA GLY A 62 8.47 -44.65 -8.73
C GLY A 62 7.19 -43.99 -8.27
N GLY A 63 7.30 -42.89 -7.51
CA GLY A 63 6.17 -42.10 -7.03
C GLY A 63 5.42 -41.38 -8.16
N SER A 64 6.12 -40.63 -9.01
CA SER A 64 5.54 -39.94 -10.17
C SER A 64 4.81 -40.93 -11.10
N SER A 65 5.41 -42.10 -11.30
CA SER A 65 4.75 -43.20 -12.01
C SER A 65 3.45 -43.62 -11.29
N LEU A 66 3.50 -43.85 -9.96
CA LEU A 66 2.34 -44.30 -9.17
C LEU A 66 1.19 -43.30 -9.28
N ILE A 67 1.44 -42.02 -9.01
CA ILE A 67 0.39 -41.01 -9.00
C ILE A 67 -0.22 -40.80 -10.39
N ALA A 68 0.59 -40.85 -11.46
CA ALA A 68 0.09 -40.77 -12.84
C ALA A 68 -0.93 -41.87 -13.12
N SER A 69 -0.66 -43.11 -12.69
CA SER A 69 -1.62 -44.22 -12.87
C SER A 69 -2.87 -44.12 -11.99
N ARG A 70 -2.78 -43.45 -10.83
CA ARG A 70 -3.92 -43.27 -9.91
C ARG A 70 -4.85 -42.15 -10.37
N LEU A 71 -4.30 -41.11 -11.00
CA LEU A 71 -5.04 -39.98 -11.55
C LEU A 71 -5.43 -40.16 -13.02
N GLU A 72 -5.13 -41.31 -13.62
CA GLU A 72 -5.58 -41.64 -14.98
C GLU A 72 -7.11 -41.67 -15.05
N ILE A 73 -7.66 -40.87 -15.97
CA ILE A 73 -9.11 -40.81 -16.26
C ILE A 73 -9.42 -41.85 -17.33
N ARG A 74 -10.36 -42.75 -17.06
CA ARG A 74 -10.75 -43.83 -17.96
C ARG A 74 -12.26 -43.80 -18.23
N ASP A 75 -12.67 -44.05 -19.47
CA ASP A 75 -14.06 -43.94 -19.94
C ASP A 75 -15.05 -44.87 -19.22
N GLY A 76 -14.58 -45.94 -18.56
CA GLY A 76 -15.41 -46.87 -17.78
C GLY A 76 -15.52 -46.57 -16.28
N GLN A 77 -14.90 -45.49 -15.78
CA GLN A 77 -15.01 -45.07 -14.39
C GLN A 77 -16.33 -44.35 -14.10
N ASP A 78 -16.73 -44.33 -12.83
CA ASP A 78 -17.83 -43.47 -12.37
C ASP A 78 -17.56 -42.00 -12.73
N THR A 79 -18.59 -41.29 -13.17
CA THR A 79 -18.49 -39.88 -13.59
C THR A 79 -18.04 -38.97 -12.46
N GLU A 80 -18.38 -39.28 -11.21
CA GLU A 80 -17.91 -38.53 -10.03
C GLU A 80 -16.40 -38.66 -9.87
N LEU A 81 -15.88 -39.87 -10.05
CA LEU A 81 -14.44 -40.17 -9.96
C LEU A 81 -13.64 -39.56 -11.11
N GLN A 82 -14.19 -39.52 -12.33
CA GLN A 82 -13.59 -38.80 -13.45
C GLN A 82 -13.52 -37.30 -13.17
N THR A 83 -14.62 -36.72 -12.68
CA THR A 83 -14.73 -35.30 -12.34
C THR A 83 -13.75 -34.91 -11.22
N LEU A 84 -13.60 -35.76 -10.21
CA LEU A 84 -12.65 -35.57 -9.12
C LEU A 84 -11.21 -35.54 -9.63
N ARG A 85 -10.79 -36.53 -10.43
CA ARG A 85 -9.45 -36.59 -11.03
C ARG A 85 -9.17 -35.37 -11.90
N GLN A 86 -10.14 -34.99 -12.75
CA GLN A 86 -10.02 -33.81 -13.60
C GLN A 86 -9.86 -32.53 -12.76
N SER A 87 -10.64 -32.41 -11.67
CA SER A 87 -10.58 -31.24 -10.79
C SER A 87 -9.25 -31.18 -10.02
N ILE A 88 -8.73 -32.32 -9.55
CA ILE A 88 -7.40 -32.39 -8.92
C ILE A 88 -6.32 -31.94 -9.92
N LEU A 89 -6.32 -32.49 -11.14
CA LEU A 89 -5.35 -32.14 -12.19
C LEU A 89 -5.46 -30.67 -12.61
N SER A 90 -6.65 -30.08 -12.61
CA SER A 90 -6.83 -28.66 -12.96
C SER A 90 -6.42 -27.73 -11.82
N CYS A 91 -6.63 -28.10 -10.56
CA CYS A 91 -6.45 -27.18 -9.44
C CYS A 91 -4.98 -26.96 -9.03
N PHE A 92 -4.08 -27.89 -9.30
CA PHE A 92 -2.67 -27.82 -8.90
C PHE A 92 -1.76 -27.64 -10.11
N SER A 93 -0.79 -26.70 -10.03
CA SER A 93 0.24 -26.53 -11.07
C SER A 93 1.16 -27.75 -11.18
N TYR A 94 1.45 -28.39 -10.06
CA TYR A 94 2.32 -29.57 -10.00
C TYR A 94 1.72 -30.60 -9.05
N ILE A 95 1.64 -31.84 -9.52
CA ILE A 95 1.30 -32.99 -8.70
C ILE A 95 2.44 -33.98 -8.82
N ASP A 96 2.97 -34.38 -7.68
CA ASP A 96 4.08 -35.31 -7.61
C ASP A 96 3.87 -36.30 -6.48
N CYS A 97 4.71 -37.33 -6.41
CA CYS A 97 4.62 -38.36 -5.40
C CYS A 97 6.01 -38.90 -5.05
N PHE A 98 6.22 -39.22 -3.78
CA PHE A 98 7.43 -39.81 -3.26
C PHE A 98 7.12 -41.07 -2.46
N LEU A 99 7.75 -42.18 -2.81
CA LEU A 99 7.56 -43.47 -2.13
C LEU A 99 8.64 -43.67 -1.07
N MET A 100 8.25 -43.58 0.21
CA MET A 100 9.12 -43.81 1.34
C MET A 100 9.10 -45.28 1.78
N PRO A 101 10.25 -45.91 2.02
CA PRO A 101 10.31 -47.25 2.63
C PRO A 101 9.81 -47.22 4.09
N HIS A 102 9.60 -48.39 4.67
CA HIS A 102 9.30 -48.52 6.10
C HIS A 102 10.53 -48.17 6.97
N PRO A 103 10.41 -47.36 8.03
CA PRO A 103 11.55 -46.85 8.79
C PRO A 103 12.26 -47.89 9.66
N GLY A 104 11.60 -49.01 9.96
CA GLY A 104 12.12 -50.09 10.79
C GLY A 104 11.19 -50.39 11.96
N GLU A 105 11.24 -51.62 12.48
CA GLU A 105 10.34 -52.09 13.55
C GLU A 105 10.48 -51.27 14.82
N LYS A 106 11.72 -50.92 15.18
CA LYS A 106 11.99 -50.08 16.35
C LYS A 106 11.34 -48.71 16.22
N VAL A 107 11.44 -48.06 15.06
CA VAL A 107 10.78 -46.77 14.81
C VAL A 107 9.26 -46.90 14.81
N ALA A 108 8.71 -47.99 14.27
CA ALA A 108 7.28 -48.18 14.10
C ALA A 108 6.55 -48.60 15.39
N TRP A 109 7.20 -49.39 16.24
CA TRP A 109 6.54 -50.08 17.35
C TRP A 109 7.12 -49.77 18.73
N ASP A 110 8.35 -49.27 18.83
CA ASP A 110 8.95 -48.92 20.12
C ASP A 110 8.49 -47.54 20.59
N ARG A 111 7.73 -47.53 21.69
CA ARG A 111 7.25 -46.29 22.31
C ARG A 111 8.38 -45.45 22.94
N LEU A 112 9.56 -46.05 23.16
CA LEU A 112 10.74 -45.40 23.72
C LEU A 112 11.70 -44.90 22.65
N PHE A 113 11.35 -45.01 21.36
CA PHE A 113 12.18 -44.49 20.28
C PHE A 113 12.40 -42.98 20.43
N ASP A 114 13.67 -42.57 20.51
CA ASP A 114 14.10 -41.20 20.80
C ASP A 114 14.68 -40.47 19.57
N GLY A 115 14.54 -41.05 18.37
CA GLY A 115 14.99 -40.43 17.12
C GLY A 115 16.43 -40.78 16.69
N ARG A 116 17.13 -41.68 17.39
CA ARG A 116 18.51 -42.07 17.04
C ARG A 116 18.62 -42.67 15.64
N LEU A 117 19.57 -42.18 14.85
CA LEU A 117 19.82 -42.63 13.47
C LEU A 117 20.25 -44.10 13.37
N ALA A 118 20.91 -44.65 14.40
CA ALA A 118 21.33 -46.05 14.42
C ALA A 118 20.14 -47.04 14.43
N ASP A 119 18.99 -46.58 14.91
CA ASP A 119 17.77 -47.38 15.05
C ASP A 119 16.84 -47.27 13.84
N ILE A 120 17.19 -46.43 12.87
CA ILE A 120 16.45 -46.21 11.62
C ILE A 120 17.09 -47.03 10.50
N LYS A 121 16.27 -47.76 9.74
CA LYS A 121 16.73 -48.54 8.58
C LYS A 121 17.50 -47.66 7.59
N GLU A 122 18.61 -48.20 7.08
CA GLU A 122 19.52 -47.48 6.20
C GLU A 122 18.84 -46.93 4.94
N VAL A 123 18.08 -47.76 4.22
CA VAL A 123 17.33 -47.38 3.02
C VAL A 123 16.35 -46.23 3.28
N PHE A 124 15.77 -46.16 4.50
CA PHE A 124 14.93 -45.03 4.88
C PHE A 124 15.73 -43.75 5.03
N ARG A 125 16.92 -43.81 5.64
CA ARG A 125 17.80 -42.64 5.78
C ARG A 125 18.28 -42.14 4.42
N GLU A 126 18.65 -43.04 3.51
CA GLU A 126 19.03 -42.71 2.14
C GLU A 126 17.91 -41.96 1.40
N LYS A 127 16.69 -42.49 1.46
CA LYS A 127 15.52 -41.86 0.82
C LYS A 127 15.11 -40.56 1.51
N LEU A 128 15.35 -40.42 2.81
CA LEU A 128 15.15 -39.15 3.51
C LEU A 128 16.15 -38.08 3.05
N LEU A 129 17.40 -38.46 2.77
CA LEU A 129 18.44 -37.57 2.22
C LEU A 129 18.14 -37.14 0.77
N GLU A 130 17.33 -37.91 0.03
CA GLU A 130 16.78 -37.52 -1.28
C GLU A 130 15.54 -36.62 -1.11
N PHE A 131 14.61 -37.02 -0.24
CA PHE A 131 13.31 -36.38 -0.07
C PHE A 131 13.42 -34.95 0.46
N VAL A 132 14.17 -34.74 1.55
CA VAL A 132 14.20 -33.42 2.22
C VAL A 132 14.74 -32.32 1.29
N PRO A 133 15.89 -32.51 0.59
CA PRO A 133 16.36 -31.52 -0.38
C PRO A 133 15.43 -31.31 -1.57
N SER A 134 14.69 -32.34 -2.01
CA SER A 134 13.72 -32.19 -3.13
C SER A 134 12.58 -31.20 -2.82
N ILE A 135 12.39 -30.83 -1.55
CA ILE A 135 11.38 -29.86 -1.10
C ILE A 135 12.01 -28.58 -0.56
N LEU A 136 13.10 -28.70 0.21
CA LEU A 136 13.66 -27.59 0.99
C LEU A 136 14.96 -27.01 0.44
N ALA A 137 15.54 -27.61 -0.61
CA ALA A 137 16.70 -26.98 -1.27
C ALA A 137 16.29 -25.61 -1.84
N PRO A 138 17.18 -24.60 -1.80
CA PRO A 138 16.86 -23.24 -2.24
C PRO A 138 16.23 -23.16 -3.64
N GLU A 139 16.68 -23.99 -4.57
CA GLU A 139 16.19 -24.09 -5.94
C GLU A 139 14.79 -24.72 -6.06
N ASN A 140 14.36 -25.50 -5.06
CA ASN A 140 13.07 -26.19 -5.02
C ASN A 140 12.02 -25.44 -4.18
N MET A 141 12.42 -24.42 -3.42
CA MET A 141 11.52 -23.66 -2.57
C MET A 141 10.58 -22.78 -3.38
N LEU A 142 9.27 -23.07 -3.28
CA LEU A 142 8.23 -22.30 -3.95
C LEU A 142 7.74 -21.15 -3.06
N VAL A 143 7.83 -19.92 -3.58
CA VAL A 143 7.16 -18.76 -2.99
C VAL A 143 5.66 -18.92 -3.15
N LYS A 144 4.88 -18.63 -2.11
CA LYS A 144 3.42 -18.72 -2.18
C LYS A 144 2.88 -17.70 -3.18
N GLU A 145 2.04 -18.17 -4.09
CA GLU A 145 1.37 -17.34 -5.09
C GLU A 145 -0.14 -17.52 -5.03
N ILE A 146 -0.85 -16.44 -5.34
CA ILE A 146 -2.30 -16.40 -5.55
C ILE A 146 -2.53 -15.56 -6.80
N ASN A 147 -3.22 -16.13 -7.79
CA ASN A 147 -3.51 -15.46 -9.06
C ASN A 147 -2.26 -14.84 -9.72
N GLY A 148 -1.17 -15.63 -9.77
CA GLY A 148 0.11 -15.23 -10.36
C GLY A 148 0.92 -14.21 -9.57
N ARG A 149 0.43 -13.75 -8.40
CA ARG A 149 1.13 -12.78 -7.56
C ARG A 149 1.72 -13.42 -6.33
N LYS A 150 2.99 -13.10 -6.07
CA LYS A 150 3.74 -13.57 -4.88
C LYS A 150 3.19 -12.91 -3.62
N LEU A 151 3.04 -13.72 -2.59
CA LEU A 151 2.60 -13.28 -1.27
C LEU A 151 3.80 -12.95 -0.39
N SER A 152 3.75 -11.80 0.27
CA SER A 152 4.60 -11.53 1.42
C SER A 152 4.08 -12.24 2.68
N CYS A 153 4.89 -12.28 3.74
CA CYS A 153 4.46 -12.80 5.04
C CYS A 153 3.29 -12.00 5.63
N GLN A 154 3.23 -10.69 5.37
CA GLN A 154 2.12 -9.83 5.82
C GLN A 154 0.84 -10.16 5.05
N ASP A 155 0.93 -10.36 3.74
CA ASP A 155 -0.21 -10.75 2.91
C ASP A 155 -0.77 -12.11 3.34
N LEU A 156 0.11 -13.09 3.60
CA LEU A 156 -0.29 -14.42 4.05
C LEU A 156 -1.12 -14.39 5.34
N MET A 157 -0.83 -13.48 6.26
CA MET A 157 -1.58 -13.34 7.52
C MET A 157 -3.03 -12.90 7.30
N ILE A 158 -3.31 -12.11 6.26
CA ILE A 158 -4.68 -11.70 5.90
C ILE A 158 -5.49 -12.92 5.51
N PHE A 159 -4.95 -13.78 4.65
CA PHE A 159 -5.59 -15.03 4.24
C PHE A 159 -5.80 -15.97 5.44
N PHE A 160 -4.81 -16.12 6.32
CA PHE A 160 -4.96 -16.95 7.52
C PHE A 160 -6.12 -16.50 8.41
N LYS A 161 -6.24 -15.21 8.68
CA LYS A 161 -7.34 -14.67 9.50
C LYS A 161 -8.69 -14.95 8.85
N ALA A 162 -8.81 -14.67 7.54
CA ALA A 162 -10.03 -14.92 6.79
C ALA A 162 -10.46 -16.40 6.85
N TYR A 163 -9.52 -17.33 6.64
CA TYR A 163 -9.82 -18.76 6.75
C TYR A 163 -10.24 -19.15 8.17
N VAL A 164 -9.49 -18.74 9.19
CA VAL A 164 -9.83 -19.06 10.59
C VAL A 164 -11.24 -18.56 10.92
N ASP A 165 -11.61 -17.37 10.48
CA ASP A 165 -12.94 -16.81 10.73
C ASP A 165 -14.06 -17.64 10.08
N VAL A 166 -13.83 -18.15 8.87
CA VAL A 166 -14.80 -19.03 8.17
C VAL A 166 -14.95 -20.39 8.87
N PHE A 167 -13.86 -20.95 9.42
CA PHE A 167 -13.88 -22.26 10.08
C PHE A 167 -14.33 -22.25 11.55
N LYS A 168 -14.69 -21.10 12.12
CA LYS A 168 -15.16 -20.99 13.52
C LYS A 168 -16.49 -21.71 13.80
N GLY A 169 -17.28 -21.98 12.77
CA GLY A 169 -18.66 -22.48 12.89
C GLY A 169 -18.84 -23.92 13.35
N GLY A 170 -17.76 -24.67 13.65
CA GLY A 170 -17.82 -26.08 14.06
C GLY A 170 -18.05 -27.07 12.92
N ASP A 171 -18.79 -26.67 11.89
CA ASP A 171 -19.02 -27.45 10.66
C ASP A 171 -18.05 -27.07 9.53
N LEU A 172 -17.87 -27.98 8.56
CA LEU A 172 -17.12 -27.70 7.34
C LEU A 172 -17.86 -26.62 6.52
N PRO A 173 -17.25 -25.45 6.26
CA PRO A 173 -17.89 -24.38 5.51
C PRO A 173 -18.08 -24.79 4.05
N LYS A 174 -19.10 -24.25 3.37
CA LYS A 174 -19.26 -24.46 1.93
C LYS A 174 -18.10 -23.81 1.16
N PRO A 175 -17.58 -24.43 0.07
CA PRO A 175 -16.49 -23.85 -0.74
C PRO A 175 -16.78 -22.43 -1.24
N THR A 176 -18.03 -22.15 -1.62
CA THR A 176 -18.48 -20.80 -2.04
C THR A 176 -18.36 -19.76 -0.94
N SER A 177 -18.72 -20.10 0.30
CA SER A 177 -18.59 -19.21 1.46
C SER A 177 -17.12 -18.91 1.75
N MET A 178 -16.28 -19.94 1.69
CA MET A 178 -14.83 -19.80 1.86
C MET A 178 -14.23 -18.90 0.78
N LEU A 179 -14.64 -19.06 -0.48
CA LEU A 179 -14.16 -18.21 -1.58
C LEU A 179 -14.55 -16.75 -1.35
N LEU A 180 -15.83 -16.50 -1.07
CA LEU A 180 -16.35 -15.14 -0.85
C LEU A 180 -15.67 -14.44 0.32
N ALA A 181 -15.52 -15.12 1.46
CA ALA A 181 -14.86 -14.56 2.63
C ALA A 181 -13.39 -14.22 2.35
N THR A 182 -12.69 -15.10 1.63
CA THR A 182 -11.29 -14.88 1.26
C THR A 182 -11.16 -13.74 0.25
N ALA A 183 -12.06 -13.67 -0.72
CA ALA A 183 -12.12 -12.60 -1.72
C ALA A 183 -12.34 -11.25 -1.04
N ASN A 184 -13.32 -11.15 -0.14
CA ASN A 184 -13.61 -9.94 0.62
C ASN A 184 -12.41 -9.50 1.47
N ALA A 185 -11.79 -10.41 2.22
CA ALA A 185 -10.63 -10.09 3.05
C ALA A 185 -9.44 -9.58 2.22
N SER A 186 -9.18 -10.21 1.07
CA SER A 186 -8.09 -9.79 0.18
C SER A 186 -8.36 -8.44 -0.49
N ASN A 187 -9.60 -8.16 -0.89
CA ASN A 187 -10.00 -6.86 -1.45
C ASN A 187 -9.91 -5.74 -0.39
N MET A 188 -10.42 -5.98 0.83
CA MET A 188 -10.30 -5.00 1.92
C MET A 188 -8.83 -4.70 2.25
N ALA A 189 -7.98 -5.72 2.30
CA ALA A 189 -6.55 -5.51 2.53
C ALA A 189 -5.88 -4.71 1.40
N ALA A 190 -6.26 -4.96 0.15
CA ALA A 190 -5.79 -4.19 -0.99
C ALA A 190 -6.21 -2.71 -0.90
N MET A 191 -7.49 -2.46 -0.57
CA MET A 191 -8.01 -1.10 -0.35
C MET A 191 -7.26 -0.38 0.77
N ASP A 192 -7.08 -1.06 1.91
CA ASP A 192 -6.35 -0.53 3.06
C ASP A 192 -4.91 -0.15 2.70
N LYS A 193 -4.22 -1.00 1.93
CA LYS A 193 -2.84 -0.77 1.50
C LYS A 193 -2.74 0.42 0.55
N ALA A 194 -3.61 0.47 -0.46
CA ALA A 194 -3.68 1.56 -1.42
C ALA A 194 -4.05 2.89 -0.73
N ARG A 195 -5.04 2.89 0.15
CA ARG A 195 -5.44 4.07 0.93
C ARG A 195 -4.30 4.57 1.81
N LYS A 196 -3.59 3.67 2.51
CA LYS A 196 -2.41 4.07 3.32
C LYS A 196 -1.32 4.69 2.45
N HIS A 197 -1.06 4.13 1.28
CA HIS A 197 -0.08 4.66 0.33
C HIS A 197 -0.45 6.08 -0.11
N TYR A 198 -1.70 6.27 -0.56
CA TYR A 198 -2.23 7.57 -0.95
C TYR A 198 -2.18 8.59 0.20
N MET A 199 -2.72 8.25 1.36
CA MET A 199 -2.78 9.18 2.50
C MET A 199 -1.38 9.57 2.98
N SER A 200 -0.42 8.63 2.98
CA SER A 200 0.96 8.91 3.34
C SER A 200 1.70 9.74 2.30
N GLY A 201 1.40 9.60 1.00
CA GLY A 201 1.99 10.46 -0.03
C GLY A 201 1.44 11.88 0.03
N MET A 202 0.13 12.01 0.31
CA MET A 202 -0.56 13.30 0.37
C MET A 202 -0.15 14.18 1.56
N THR A 203 0.62 13.65 2.52
CA THR A 203 1.26 14.47 3.56
C THR A 203 2.36 15.38 3.00
N ASN A 204 2.99 14.99 1.89
CA ASN A 204 4.09 15.71 1.24
C ASN A 204 3.60 16.63 0.11
N ARG A 205 2.31 16.94 0.09
CA ARG A 205 1.68 17.77 -0.94
C ARG A 205 2.25 19.19 -1.00
N SER A 206 2.21 19.77 -2.20
CA SER A 206 2.48 21.20 -2.39
C SER A 206 1.45 22.04 -1.64
N ARG A 207 1.91 23.12 -1.01
CA ARG A 207 1.04 24.13 -0.38
C ARG A 207 1.02 25.38 -1.24
N ARG A 208 -0.09 26.13 -1.18
CA ARG A 208 -0.34 27.42 -1.85
C ARG A 208 -0.37 27.38 -3.38
N ASP A 209 -0.31 26.20 -3.98
CA ASP A 209 -0.35 25.99 -5.42
C ASP A 209 -1.35 24.88 -5.74
N LEU A 210 -2.58 25.29 -6.07
CA LEU A 210 -3.70 24.37 -6.30
C LEU A 210 -3.53 23.54 -7.57
N ASP A 211 -2.87 24.09 -8.59
CA ASP A 211 -2.63 23.40 -9.85
C ASP A 211 -1.64 22.24 -9.64
N LYS A 212 -0.52 22.52 -8.95
CA LYS A 212 0.44 21.46 -8.57
C LYS A 212 -0.18 20.43 -7.62
N LEU A 213 -1.03 20.87 -6.69
CA LEU A 213 -1.73 19.95 -5.78
C LEU A 213 -2.66 19.01 -6.56
N ARG A 214 -3.34 19.50 -7.60
CA ARG A 214 -4.23 18.69 -8.46
C ARG A 214 -3.45 17.71 -9.32
N GLU A 215 -2.34 18.13 -9.91
CA GLU A 215 -1.44 17.24 -10.66
C GLU A 215 -0.91 16.13 -9.75
N PHE A 216 -0.38 16.50 -8.58
CA PHE A 216 0.13 15.54 -7.59
C PHE A 216 -0.93 14.57 -7.09
N HIS A 217 -2.17 15.02 -6.91
CA HIS A 217 -3.30 14.13 -6.61
C HIS A 217 -3.53 13.10 -7.71
N GLY A 218 -3.57 13.52 -8.98
CA GLY A 218 -3.80 12.62 -10.10
C GLY A 218 -2.72 11.54 -10.21
N GLU A 219 -1.45 11.92 -10.03
CA GLU A 219 -0.32 10.98 -10.00
C GLU A 219 -0.46 9.98 -8.84
N LEU A 220 -0.66 10.47 -7.62
CA LEU A 220 -0.72 9.63 -6.43
C LEU A 220 -1.96 8.73 -6.40
N LEU A 221 -3.08 9.20 -6.96
CA LEU A 221 -4.28 8.39 -7.15
C LEU A 221 -3.98 7.22 -8.10
N ALA A 222 -3.35 7.48 -9.25
CA ALA A 222 -2.96 6.43 -10.19
C ALA A 222 -1.99 5.42 -9.55
N GLU A 223 -1.01 5.89 -8.76
CA GLU A 223 -0.11 5.02 -8.00
C GLU A 223 -0.85 4.16 -6.98
N ALA A 224 -1.78 4.74 -6.22
CA ALA A 224 -2.57 4.01 -5.23
C ALA A 224 -3.48 2.96 -5.88
N LEU A 225 -4.11 3.27 -7.02
CA LEU A 225 -4.90 2.32 -7.78
C LEU A 225 -4.03 1.18 -8.32
N LYS A 226 -2.81 1.49 -8.78
CA LYS A 226 -1.83 0.46 -9.15
C LYS A 226 -1.43 -0.41 -7.97
N VAL A 227 -1.24 0.14 -6.77
CA VAL A 227 -0.99 -0.64 -5.54
C VAL A 227 -2.15 -1.58 -5.22
N PHE A 228 -3.39 -1.09 -5.36
CA PHE A 228 -4.58 -1.93 -5.22
C PHE A 228 -4.57 -3.04 -6.26
N GLU A 229 -4.36 -2.70 -7.53
CA GLU A 229 -4.34 -3.61 -8.65
C GLU A 229 -3.28 -4.68 -8.41
N ASP A 230 -2.02 -4.29 -8.20
CA ASP A 230 -0.85 -4.86 -7.48
C ASP A 230 -1.09 -6.00 -6.48
N PHE A 231 -2.14 -5.86 -5.68
CA PHE A 231 -2.31 -6.72 -4.52
C PHE A 231 -2.77 -8.14 -4.92
N PRO A 232 -2.19 -9.22 -4.34
CA PRO A 232 -2.69 -10.59 -4.53
C PRO A 232 -4.13 -10.71 -3.99
N LYS A 233 -5.11 -10.87 -4.88
CA LYS A 233 -6.53 -10.95 -4.54
C LYS A 233 -7.13 -12.24 -5.05
N ILE A 234 -8.09 -12.79 -4.31
CA ILE A 234 -8.96 -13.90 -4.72
C ILE A 234 -10.34 -13.31 -5.09
N GLY A 235 -11.06 -13.96 -6.00
CA GLY A 235 -12.41 -13.54 -6.37
C GLY A 235 -12.52 -12.95 -7.77
N SER A 236 -13.76 -12.71 -8.19
CA SER A 236 -14.09 -12.18 -9.50
C SER A 236 -13.54 -10.78 -9.74
N ASP A 237 -13.26 -10.50 -11.02
CA ASP A 237 -12.92 -9.15 -11.46
C ASP A 237 -14.06 -8.15 -11.20
N ALA A 238 -15.31 -8.59 -11.18
CA ALA A 238 -16.46 -7.75 -10.83
C ALA A 238 -16.39 -7.26 -9.37
N MET A 239 -16.06 -8.14 -8.42
CA MET A 239 -15.85 -7.75 -7.02
C MET A 239 -14.65 -6.81 -6.88
N SER A 240 -13.55 -7.14 -7.55
CA SER A 240 -12.35 -6.29 -7.55
C SER A 240 -12.62 -4.90 -8.14
N SER A 241 -13.36 -4.82 -9.24
CA SER A 241 -13.77 -3.56 -9.87
C SER A 241 -14.66 -2.74 -8.93
N THR A 242 -15.65 -3.38 -8.30
CA THR A 242 -16.53 -2.69 -7.34
C THR A 242 -15.73 -2.12 -6.17
N SER A 243 -14.80 -2.90 -5.60
CA SER A 243 -13.91 -2.42 -4.53
C SER A 243 -12.98 -1.29 -5.01
N MET A 244 -12.52 -1.34 -6.27
CA MET A 244 -11.72 -0.29 -6.87
C MET A 244 -12.52 1.01 -7.05
N ASP A 245 -13.76 0.93 -7.52
CA ASP A 245 -14.64 2.10 -7.67
C ASP A 245 -14.93 2.76 -6.32
N VAL A 246 -15.18 1.95 -5.28
CA VAL A 246 -15.35 2.44 -3.92
C VAL A 246 -14.07 3.12 -3.42
N LEU A 247 -12.91 2.51 -3.63
CA LEU A 247 -11.62 3.08 -3.25
C LEU A 247 -11.38 4.42 -3.96
N THR A 248 -11.52 4.47 -5.29
CA THR A 248 -11.33 5.70 -6.09
C THR A 248 -12.19 6.82 -5.53
N LYS A 249 -13.48 6.55 -5.29
CA LYS A 249 -14.42 7.53 -4.74
C LYS A 249 -14.03 7.98 -3.33
N GLU A 250 -13.56 7.07 -2.47
CA GLU A 250 -13.05 7.43 -1.13
C GLU A 250 -11.84 8.37 -1.23
N LEU A 251 -10.89 8.10 -2.12
CA LEU A 251 -9.67 8.90 -2.28
C LEU A 251 -9.96 10.27 -2.91
N GLU A 252 -10.88 10.34 -3.87
CA GLU A 252 -11.40 11.60 -4.43
C GLU A 252 -12.09 12.44 -3.35
N GLN A 253 -12.92 11.84 -2.49
CA GLN A 253 -13.54 12.55 -1.37
C GLN A 253 -12.50 13.08 -0.36
N CYS A 254 -11.45 12.31 -0.08
CA CYS A 254 -10.33 12.81 0.74
C CYS A 254 -9.64 14.00 0.07
N TYR A 255 -9.46 13.97 -1.25
CA TYR A 255 -8.89 15.08 -2.01
C TYR A 255 -9.77 16.33 -1.96
N ASP A 256 -11.09 16.18 -2.12
CA ASP A 256 -12.05 17.28 -2.05
C ASP A 256 -11.98 18.04 -0.72
N VAL A 257 -11.70 17.34 0.39
CA VAL A 257 -11.48 17.98 1.69
C VAL A 257 -10.15 18.75 1.68
N ILE A 258 -9.08 18.12 1.21
CA ILE A 258 -7.74 18.70 1.20
C ILE A 258 -7.66 19.95 0.31
N ILE A 259 -8.27 19.91 -0.88
CA ILE A 259 -8.24 21.07 -1.80
C ILE A 259 -9.02 22.24 -1.21
N LYS A 260 -10.16 22.00 -0.56
CA LYS A 260 -10.95 23.05 0.13
C LYS A 260 -10.19 23.67 1.29
N GLU A 261 -9.52 22.84 2.10
CA GLU A 261 -8.65 23.34 3.18
C GLU A 261 -7.56 24.25 2.63
N GLU A 262 -6.93 23.88 1.51
CA GLU A 262 -5.88 24.68 0.88
C GLU A 262 -6.43 25.97 0.25
N GLU A 263 -7.60 25.93 -0.38
CA GLU A 263 -8.29 27.11 -0.93
C GLU A 263 -8.59 28.15 0.16
N GLU A 264 -9.12 27.72 1.31
CA GLU A 264 -9.43 28.62 2.43
C GLU A 264 -8.14 29.19 3.07
N LEU A 265 -7.07 28.40 3.14
CA LEU A 265 -5.76 28.88 3.60
C LEU A 265 -5.21 29.98 2.68
N ILE A 266 -5.20 29.75 1.37
CA ILE A 266 -4.74 30.75 0.38
C ILE A 266 -5.57 32.02 0.47
N LYS A 267 -6.89 31.89 0.62
CA LYS A 267 -7.79 33.04 0.76
C LYS A 267 -7.47 33.85 2.02
N THR A 268 -7.31 33.20 3.16
CA THR A 268 -6.97 33.85 4.44
C THR A 268 -5.62 34.57 4.34
N GLU A 269 -4.60 33.93 3.75
CA GLU A 269 -3.29 34.55 3.54
C GLU A 269 -3.36 35.80 2.65
N ARG A 270 -4.16 35.76 1.58
CA ARG A 270 -4.39 36.92 0.70
C ARG A 270 -5.11 38.06 1.41
N GLU A 271 -6.11 37.76 2.23
CA GLU A 271 -6.83 38.76 3.02
C GLU A 271 -5.90 39.42 4.05
N GLU A 272 -5.05 38.64 4.71
CA GLU A 272 -4.03 39.17 5.62
C GLU A 272 -3.00 40.04 4.89
N GLU A 273 -2.52 39.61 3.73
CA GLU A 273 -1.53 40.36 2.95
C GLU A 273 -2.11 41.70 2.46
N ALA A 274 -3.36 41.70 1.97
CA ALA A 274 -4.08 42.90 1.57
C ALA A 274 -4.29 43.87 2.76
N LYS A 275 -4.57 43.34 3.95
CA LYS A 275 -4.68 44.15 5.17
C LYS A 275 -3.34 44.80 5.53
N ARG A 276 -2.24 44.03 5.50
CA ARG A 276 -0.88 44.55 5.75
C ARG A 276 -0.51 45.62 4.72
N GLU A 277 -0.88 45.43 3.46
CA GLU A 277 -0.60 46.41 2.40
C GLU A 277 -1.40 47.70 2.57
N LYS A 278 -2.68 47.60 2.97
CA LYS A 278 -3.50 48.75 3.31
C LYS A 278 -2.93 49.53 4.50
N GLU A 279 -2.50 48.85 5.57
CA GLU A 279 -1.86 49.47 6.72
C GLU A 279 -0.57 50.22 6.33
N ARG A 280 0.28 49.62 5.48
CA ARG A 280 1.47 50.29 4.91
C ARG A 280 1.12 51.54 4.10
N CYS A 281 0.08 51.47 3.29
CA CYS A 281 -0.38 52.60 2.48
C CYS A 281 -0.93 53.75 3.35
N GLU A 282 -1.72 53.42 4.37
CA GLU A 282 -2.22 54.40 5.34
C GLU A 282 -1.08 55.05 6.14
N GLU A 283 -0.03 54.30 6.49
CA GLU A 283 1.15 54.83 7.17
C GLU A 283 1.94 55.78 6.26
N LEU A 284 2.16 55.43 5.00
CA LEU A 284 2.78 56.31 4.00
C LEU A 284 1.99 57.61 3.82
N GLN A 285 0.66 57.52 3.72
CA GLN A 285 -0.19 58.71 3.61
C GLN A 285 -0.08 59.62 4.84
N ARG A 286 -0.05 59.04 6.05
CA ARG A 286 0.15 59.81 7.29
C ARG A 286 1.54 60.44 7.34
N GLU A 287 2.57 59.77 6.82
CA GLU A 287 3.92 60.31 6.74
C GLU A 287 4.00 61.47 5.74
N GLU A 288 3.42 61.34 4.55
CA GLU A 288 3.31 62.43 3.57
C GLU A 288 2.56 63.64 4.14
N GLU A 289 1.48 63.42 4.88
CA GLU A 289 0.72 64.51 5.50
C GLU A 289 1.56 65.25 6.56
N ARG A 290 2.30 64.50 7.39
CA ARG A 290 3.26 65.08 8.36
C ARG A 290 4.37 65.86 7.67
N GLU A 291 4.89 65.38 6.54
CA GLU A 291 5.90 66.11 5.76
C GLU A 291 5.34 67.41 5.17
N ARG A 292 4.13 67.36 4.59
CA ARG A 292 3.45 68.57 4.07
C ARG A 292 3.19 69.59 5.16
N GLU A 293 2.81 69.15 6.35
CA GLU A 293 2.62 70.02 7.50
C GLU A 293 3.94 70.67 7.94
N ARG A 294 5.02 69.89 8.07
CA ARG A 294 6.37 70.40 8.36
C ARG A 294 6.85 71.41 7.30
N ALA A 295 6.56 71.17 6.02
CA ALA A 295 6.89 72.09 4.94
C ALA A 295 6.14 73.42 5.07
N ARG A 296 4.84 73.38 5.36
CA ARG A 296 4.01 74.58 5.61
C ARG A 296 4.49 75.35 6.84
N GLU A 297 4.90 74.67 7.91
CA GLU A 297 5.47 75.31 9.09
C GLU A 297 6.81 76.00 8.79
N ARG A 298 7.68 75.36 8.00
CA ARG A 298 8.93 75.97 7.53
C ARG A 298 8.68 77.21 6.67
N GLU A 299 7.73 77.17 5.74
CA GLU A 299 7.35 78.35 4.95
C GLU A 299 6.82 79.48 5.84
N ARG A 300 5.94 79.18 6.82
CA ARG A 300 5.43 80.17 7.77
C ARG A 300 6.54 80.76 8.64
N ALA A 301 7.50 79.95 9.07
CA ALA A 301 8.65 80.41 9.83
C ALA A 301 9.54 81.34 8.98
N ALA A 302 9.87 80.93 7.75
CA ALA A 302 10.64 81.75 6.81
C ALA A 302 9.94 83.08 6.47
N ALA A 303 8.62 83.07 6.30
CA ALA A 303 7.83 84.29 6.08
C ALA A 303 7.91 85.25 7.27
N ARG A 304 7.79 84.73 8.50
CA ARG A 304 7.95 85.54 9.73
C ARG A 304 9.37 86.10 9.87
N GLU A 305 10.40 85.31 9.58
CA GLU A 305 11.79 85.79 9.57
C GLU A 305 12.00 86.88 8.53
N ALA A 306 11.43 86.74 7.34
CA ALA A 306 11.50 87.76 6.29
C ALA A 306 10.76 89.05 6.68
N GLU A 307 9.62 88.94 7.36
CA GLU A 307 8.88 90.09 7.90
C GLU A 307 9.70 90.83 8.97
N ILE A 308 10.27 90.11 9.93
CA ILE A 308 11.17 90.68 10.95
C ILE A 308 12.39 91.34 10.29
N ALA A 309 12.99 90.71 9.28
CA ALA A 309 14.12 91.27 8.55
C ALA A 309 13.73 92.56 7.80
N ASN A 310 12.54 92.61 7.20
CA ASN A 310 12.01 93.80 6.55
C ASN A 310 11.72 94.94 7.53
N GLU A 311 11.16 94.64 8.71
CA GLU A 311 10.95 95.61 9.78
C GLU A 311 12.27 96.17 10.31
N MET A 312 13.26 95.31 10.55
CA MET A 312 14.62 95.70 10.94
C MET A 312 15.27 96.59 9.87
N ALA A 313 15.13 96.25 8.59
CA ALA A 313 15.63 97.07 7.49
C ALA A 313 14.90 98.42 7.38
N ALA A 314 13.59 98.47 7.66
CA ALA A 314 12.83 99.72 7.74
C ALA A 314 13.24 100.59 8.94
N LEU A 315 13.48 99.99 10.11
CA LEU A 315 14.02 100.68 11.27
C LEU A 315 15.42 101.25 11.01
N HIS A 316 16.31 100.46 10.41
CA HIS A 316 17.63 100.95 10.00
C HIS A 316 17.55 102.09 8.99
N ARG A 317 16.63 102.04 8.02
CA ARG A 317 16.39 103.16 7.09
C ARG A 317 15.89 104.42 7.80
N ARG A 318 14.94 104.29 8.75
CA ARG A 318 14.45 105.41 9.56
C ARG A 318 15.54 106.00 10.46
N ALA A 319 16.39 105.16 11.05
CA ALA A 319 17.53 105.60 11.84
C ALA A 319 18.54 106.38 10.97
N ALA A 320 18.86 105.88 9.78
CA ALA A 320 19.71 106.57 8.81
C ALA A 320 19.10 107.91 8.33
N GLU A 321 17.79 107.96 8.08
CA GLU A 321 17.07 109.21 7.76
C GLU A 321 17.07 110.20 8.93
N MET A 322 16.97 109.71 10.17
CA MET A 322 17.02 110.54 11.37
C MET A 322 18.43 111.09 11.61
N GLU A 323 19.47 110.27 11.43
CA GLU A 323 20.87 110.72 11.45
C GLU A 323 21.17 111.73 10.33
N ALA A 324 20.63 111.51 9.13
CA ALA A 324 20.75 112.47 8.03
C ALA A 324 20.06 113.81 8.35
N ARG A 325 18.88 113.78 8.98
CA ARG A 325 18.18 114.99 9.46
C ARG A 325 18.93 115.70 10.59
N LEU A 326 19.54 114.95 11.51
CA LEU A 326 20.40 115.51 12.55
C LEU A 326 21.62 116.21 11.94
N ARG A 327 22.32 115.58 10.99
CA ARG A 327 23.43 116.19 10.24
C ARG A 327 22.99 117.42 9.43
N GLN A 328 21.77 117.42 8.89
CA GLN A 328 21.21 118.55 8.16
C GLN A 328 20.79 119.71 9.10
N SER A 329 20.40 119.40 10.35
CA SER A 329 20.15 120.40 11.40
C SER A 329 21.44 121.02 11.95
N GLU A 330 22.53 120.26 12.04
CA GLU A 330 23.85 120.75 12.41
C GLU A 330 24.47 121.64 11.32
N CYS A 331 24.20 121.36 10.03
CA CYS A 331 24.61 122.25 8.93
C CYS A 331 23.81 123.56 8.83
N ASN A 332 22.62 123.66 9.44
CA ASN A 332 21.81 124.89 9.46
C ASN A 332 22.11 125.80 10.67
N LEU A 333 23.12 125.44 11.48
CA LEU A 333 23.59 126.19 12.65
C LEU A 333 25.00 126.81 12.45
N LEU A 334 25.48 126.83 11.21
CA LEU A 334 26.61 127.62 10.72
C LEU A 334 26.11 128.57 9.62
#